data_AF-A0A9D0A8Z6-F1
#
_entry.id   AF-A0A9D0A8Z6-F1
#
_cell.length_a   1.000
_cell.length_b   1.000
_cell.length_c   1.000
_cell.angle_alpha   90.00
_cell.angle_beta   90.00
_cell.angle_gamma   90.00
#
_symmetry.space_group_name_H-M   'P 1'
#
loop_
_entity.id
_entity.type
_entity.pdbx_description
1 polymer ?
#
loop_
_entity_poly.entity_id
_entity_poly.type
_entity_poly.pdbx_seq_one_letter_code
_entity_poly.pdbx_strand_id
1 'polypeptide(L)'
;MSDEEIRFLPYEEALQIVAAIQEEEDIKRPDHRILTVYNKDDKEICWFDFDEVLSEVGPVDKSEEKEVVSDFIMRHIPDWALEM
;
A
#
# COMPACT_ATOMS: atom_id res chain seq x y z
N MET A 1 -3.40 24.98 5.95
CA MET A 1 -3.94 24.06 4.94
C MET A 1 -4.32 22.84 5.74
N SER A 2 -5.61 22.51 5.77
CA SER A 2 -6.20 21.60 6.77
C SER A 2 -5.43 20.28 6.79
N ASP A 3 -4.92 19.88 7.96
CA ASP A 3 -4.53 18.50 8.25
C ASP A 3 -5.77 17.62 8.03
N GLU A 4 -5.98 17.17 6.81
CA GLU A 4 -6.92 16.08 6.53
C GLU A 4 -6.32 14.84 7.19
N GLU A 5 -6.83 14.50 8.38
CA GLU A 5 -6.50 13.24 9.04
C GLU A 5 -6.79 12.12 8.05
N ILE A 6 -5.74 11.50 7.51
CA ILE A 6 -5.85 10.37 6.61
C ILE A 6 -6.59 9.26 7.36
N ARG A 7 -7.77 8.91 6.86
CA ARG A 7 -8.56 7.80 7.38
C ARG A 7 -8.24 6.56 6.59
N PHE A 8 -8.12 5.45 7.29
CA PHE A 8 -7.86 4.16 6.69
C PHE A 8 -9.12 3.29 6.74
N LEU A 9 -9.28 2.48 5.70
CA LEU A 9 -10.33 1.49 5.62
C LEU A 9 -10.10 0.39 6.66
N PRO A 10 -11.18 -0.19 7.21
CA PRO A 10 -11.09 -1.47 7.89
C PRO A 10 -10.48 -2.53 6.97
N TYR A 11 -9.67 -3.42 7.55
CA TYR A 11 -9.00 -4.50 6.82
C TYR A 11 -9.97 -5.35 5.98
N GLU A 12 -11.18 -5.61 6.49
CA GLU A 12 -12.22 -6.36 5.77
C GLU A 12 -12.69 -5.65 4.50
N GLU A 13 -12.77 -4.32 4.51
CA GLU A 13 -13.15 -3.52 3.35
C GLU A 13 -12.00 -3.47 2.33
N ALA A 14 -10.76 -3.28 2.81
CA ALA A 14 -9.57 -3.36 1.97
C ALA A 14 -9.51 -4.69 1.20
N LEU A 15 -9.82 -5.83 1.84
CA LEU A 15 -9.90 -7.15 1.20
C LEU A 15 -10.96 -7.24 0.09
N GLN A 16 -12.02 -6.45 0.16
CA GLN A 16 -13.06 -6.45 -0.88
C GLN A 16 -12.66 -5.64 -2.11
N ILE A 17 -11.74 -4.69 -1.98
CA ILE A 17 -11.40 -3.74 -3.04
C ILE A 17 -10.06 -4.10 -3.68
N VAL A 18 -9.05 -4.35 -2.85
CA VAL A 18 -7.68 -4.67 -3.29
C VAL A 18 -7.68 -6.00 -4.01
N ALA A 19 -7.14 -6.00 -5.23
CA ALA A 19 -6.92 -7.21 -6.02
C ALA A 19 -5.46 -7.62 -6.02
N ALA A 20 -4.55 -6.66 -6.08
CA ALA A 20 -3.11 -6.90 -6.10
C ALA A 20 -2.34 -5.75 -5.47
N ILE A 21 -1.21 -6.11 -4.84
CA ILE A 21 -0.15 -5.18 -4.46
C ILE A 21 1.06 -5.58 -5.30
N GLN A 22 1.54 -4.67 -6.14
CA GLN A 22 2.67 -4.90 -7.03
C GLN A 22 3.83 -4.01 -6.62
N GLU A 23 5.03 -4.56 -6.74
CA GLU A 23 6.25 -3.80 -6.53
C GLU A 23 6.74 -3.28 -7.88
N GLU A 24 6.87 -1.96 -7.99
CA GLU A 24 7.21 -1.27 -9.21
C GLU A 24 8.31 -0.22 -8.97
N GLU A 25 8.96 0.22 -10.04
CA GLU A 25 9.90 1.34 -9.98
C GLU A 25 9.14 2.67 -10.03
N ASP A 26 9.48 3.61 -9.15
CA ASP A 26 8.92 4.95 -9.17
C ASP A 26 9.36 5.68 -10.45
N ILE A 27 8.39 6.00 -11.29
CA ILE A 27 8.60 6.70 -12.57
C ILE A 27 9.30 8.07 -12.41
N LYS A 28 9.25 8.67 -11.21
CA LYS A 28 9.88 9.97 -10.90
C LYS A 28 11.25 9.82 -10.23
N ARG A 29 11.53 8.68 -9.60
CA ARG A 29 12.75 8.42 -8.83
C ARG A 29 13.40 7.12 -9.31
N PRO A 30 14.42 7.19 -10.19
CA PRO A 30 15.16 6.00 -10.61
C PRO A 30 15.74 5.24 -9.42
N ASP A 31 15.80 3.91 -9.53
CA ASP A 31 16.28 2.99 -8.48
C ASP A 31 15.45 3.03 -7.17
N HIS A 32 14.26 3.62 -7.19
CA HIS A 32 13.37 3.69 -6.04
C HIS A 32 12.13 2.82 -6.26
N ARG A 33 11.78 2.01 -5.27
CA ARG A 33 10.69 1.02 -5.36
C ARG A 33 9.46 1.55 -4.65
N ILE A 34 8.30 1.34 -5.27
CA ILE A 34 6.99 1.63 -4.70
C ILE A 34 6.13 0.37 -4.73
N LEU A 35 5.16 0.32 -3.83
CA LEU A 35 4.17 -0.73 -3.72
C LEU A 35 2.83 -0.17 -4.19
N THR A 36 2.51 -0.43 -5.46
CA THR A 36 1.29 0.03 -6.12
C THR A 36 0.14 -0.93 -5.81
N VAL A 37 -0.98 -0.38 -5.35
CA VAL A 37 -2.18 -1.13 -5.01
C VAL A 37 -3.19 -0.99 -6.14
N TYR A 38 -3.66 -2.12 -6.64
CA TYR A 38 -4.66 -2.21 -7.69
C TYR A 38 -5.98 -2.75 -7.15
N ASN A 39 -7.09 -2.20 -7.65
CA ASN A 39 -8.42 -2.75 -7.40
C ASN A 39 -8.76 -3.90 -8.36
N LYS A 40 -9.95 -4.48 -8.18
CA LYS A 40 -10.45 -5.61 -9.02
C LYS A 40 -10.74 -5.24 -10.48
N ASP A 41 -10.75 -3.95 -10.81
CA ASP A 41 -10.88 -3.43 -12.18
C ASP A 41 -9.51 -3.10 -12.80
N ASP A 42 -8.42 -3.58 -12.21
CA ASP A 42 -7.03 -3.36 -12.65
C ASP A 42 -6.62 -1.88 -12.68
N LYS A 43 -7.26 -1.05 -11.83
CA LYS A 43 -6.91 0.35 -11.65
C LYS A 43 -6.03 0.54 -10.42
N GLU A 44 -4.99 1.35 -10.56
CA GLU A 44 -4.24 1.88 -9.43
C GLU A 44 -5.15 2.72 -8.54
N ILE A 45 -5.21 2.39 -7.25
CA ILE A 45 -6.00 3.10 -6.25
C ILE A 45 -5.15 3.82 -5.21
N CYS A 46 -3.92 3.37 -4.95
CA CYS A 46 -2.93 4.07 -4.13
C CYS A 46 -1.54 3.43 -4.28
N TRP A 47 -0.50 4.08 -3.75
CA TRP A 47 0.86 3.56 -3.72
C TRP A 47 1.52 3.87 -2.37
N PHE A 48 2.51 3.05 -2.01
CA PHE A 48 3.32 3.22 -0.80
C PHE A 48 4.80 3.20 -1.17
N ASP A 49 5.60 3.98 -0.44
CA ASP A 49 7.07 3.95 -0.57
C ASP A 49 7.60 2.65 0.08
N PHE A 50 8.37 1.87 -0.67
CA PHE A 50 8.84 0.55 -0.20
C PHE A 50 9.74 0.68 1.03
N ASP A 51 10.63 1.67 1.04
CA ASP A 51 11.59 1.87 2.12
C ASP A 51 10.88 2.37 3.39
N GLU A 52 9.87 3.23 3.25
CA GLU A 52 9.04 3.67 4.37
C GLU A 52 8.24 2.52 4.98
N VAL A 53 7.59 1.68 4.16
CA VAL A 53 6.86 0.51 4.67
C VAL A 53 7.80 -0.44 5.41
N LEU A 54 8.98 -0.73 4.86
CA LEU A 54 9.98 -1.55 5.54
C LEU A 54 10.44 -0.95 6.88
N SER A 55 10.57 0.38 6.95
CA SER A 55 10.93 1.08 8.19
C SER A 55 9.84 0.95 9.25
N GLU A 56 8.56 1.02 8.85
CA GLU A 56 7.41 0.94 9.78
C GLU A 56 7.16 -0.48 10.30
N VAL A 57 7.29 -1.50 9.45
CA VAL A 57 7.11 -2.91 9.87
C VAL A 57 8.28 -3.42 10.73
N GLY A 58 9.44 -2.77 10.63
CA GLY A 58 10.63 -3.10 11.40
C GLY A 58 11.38 -4.33 10.85
N PRO A 59 12.36 -4.85 11.62
CA PRO A 59 13.19 -5.97 11.18
C PRO A 59 12.34 -7.25 11.09
N VAL A 60 12.13 -7.71 9.86
CA VAL A 60 11.40 -8.95 9.53
C VAL A 60 12.33 -9.91 8.79
N ASP A 61 12.09 -11.21 8.95
CA ASP A 61 12.79 -12.22 8.17
C ASP A 61 12.39 -12.09 6.68
N LYS A 62 13.36 -12.25 5.78
CA LYS A 62 13.10 -12.14 4.33
C LYS A 62 12.03 -13.10 3.80
N SER A 63 11.81 -14.21 4.49
CA SER A 63 10.74 -15.16 4.16
C SER A 63 9.34 -14.64 4.52
N GLU A 64 9.23 -13.75 5.50
CA GLU A 64 7.97 -13.19 6.01
C GLU A 64 7.75 -11.75 5.53
N GLU A 65 8.80 -11.07 5.03
CA GLU A 65 8.77 -9.68 4.55
C GLU A 65 7.56 -9.40 3.65
N LYS A 66 7.32 -10.23 2.63
CA LYS A 66 6.19 -10.02 1.70
C LYS A 66 4.83 -10.06 2.41
N GLU A 67 4.65 -10.99 3.35
CA GLU A 67 3.39 -11.15 4.08
C GLU A 67 3.17 -9.98 5.03
N VAL A 68 4.19 -9.60 5.80
CA VAL A 68 4.11 -8.48 6.76
C VAL A 68 3.89 -7.15 6.04
N VAL A 69 4.60 -6.91 4.94
CA VAL A 69 4.44 -5.72 4.09
C VAL A 69 3.02 -5.66 3.51
N SER A 70 2.50 -6.79 3.03
CA SER A 70 1.14 -6.85 2.48
C SER A 70 0.09 -6.59 3.58
N ASP A 71 0.21 -7.21 4.76
CA ASP A 71 -0.72 -6.97 5.88
C ASP A 71 -0.66 -5.51 6.36
N PHE A 72 0.53 -4.91 6.41
CA PHE A 72 0.68 -3.49 6.74
C PHE A 72 -0.08 -2.61 5.74
N ILE A 73 0.13 -2.80 4.43
CA ILE A 73 -0.55 -2.03 3.39
C ILE A 73 -2.07 -2.19 3.51
N MET A 74 -2.56 -3.41 3.68
CA MET A 74 -3.99 -3.70 3.79
C MET A 74 -4.66 -3.00 4.99
N ARG A 75 -3.91 -2.69 6.05
CA ARG A 75 -4.38 -1.92 7.22
C ARG A 75 -4.24 -0.41 7.06
N HIS A 76 -3.53 0.05 6.04
CA HIS A 76 -3.27 1.45 5.76
C HIS A 76 -3.83 1.88 4.40
N ILE A 77 -4.75 1.11 3.81
CA ILE A 77 -5.47 1.54 2.61
C ILE A 77 -6.32 2.75 2.98
N PRO A 78 -6.15 3.89 2.32
CA PRO A 78 -6.91 5.09 2.62
C PRO A 78 -8.36 4.97 2.18
N ASP A 79 -9.27 5.67 2.85
CA ASP A 79 -10.70 5.62 2.55
C ASP A 79 -11.07 6.19 1.16
N TRP A 80 -10.31 7.19 0.68
CA TRP A 80 -10.46 7.74 -0.67
C TRP A 80 -10.14 6.72 -1.79
N ALA A 81 -9.52 5.57 -1.47
CA ALA A 81 -9.33 4.49 -2.44
C ALA A 81 -10.67 3.89 -2.94
N LEU A 82 -11.77 4.13 -2.23
CA LEU A 82 -13.13 3.78 -2.65
C LEU A 82 -13.69 4.67 -3.77
N GLU A 83 -13.11 5.85 -4.01
CA GLU A 83 -13.65 6.86 -4.92
C GLU A 83 -13.11 6.74 -6.37
N MET A 84 -12.29 5.73 -6.69
CA MET A 84 -11.53 5.57 -7.95
C MET A 84 -12.10 4.54 -8.96
#